data_AF-A0A7Y5LX64-F1
#
_entry.id   AF-A0A7Y5LX64-F1
#
_cell.length_a   1.000
_cell.length_b   1.000
_cell.length_c   1.000
_cell.angle_alpha   90.00
_cell.angle_beta   90.00
_cell.angle_gamma   90.00
#
_symmetry.space_group_name_H-M   'P 1'
#
loop_
_entity.id
_entity.type
_entity.pdbx_description
1 polymer ?
#
loop_
_entity_poly.entity_id
_entity_poly.type
_entity_poly.pdbx_seq_one_letter_code
_entity_poly.pdbx_strand_id
1 'polypeptide(L)'
;MPYTLILHERPAYLHVTVSGDNSPETVRAYLREVLAACIARGVSALLIEEHLDGPPFDLLDVFRIASEESLRAKPQIERLAWVDTNPDHPHANMQFAENVAVNRGLHMRVFPGVAEAEEWMAGGATAAG
;
A
#
# COMPACT_ATOMS: atom_id res chain seq x y z
N MET A 1 -6.17 3.91 -18.44
CA MET A 1 -4.75 3.91 -18.03
C MET A 1 -4.41 2.48 -17.66
N PRO A 2 -3.45 1.83 -18.32
CA PRO A 2 -3.27 0.40 -18.13
C PRO A 2 -2.39 0.16 -16.91
N TYR A 3 -3.02 -0.12 -15.77
CA TYR A 3 -2.39 -0.91 -14.72
C TYR A 3 -3.07 -2.27 -14.64
N THR A 4 -2.32 -3.26 -14.17
CA THR A 4 -2.83 -4.56 -13.79
C THR A 4 -2.90 -4.62 -12.27
N LEU A 5 -4.05 -5.05 -11.77
CA LEU A 5 -4.30 -5.27 -10.34
C LEU A 5 -4.66 -6.74 -10.15
N ILE A 6 -3.92 -7.46 -9.31
CA ILE A 6 -4.24 -8.85 -8.97
C ILE A 6 -4.46 -8.94 -7.46
N LEU A 7 -5.57 -9.55 -7.08
CA LEU A 7 -5.96 -9.75 -5.69
C LEU A 7 -5.66 -11.19 -5.28
N HIS A 8 -4.83 -11.36 -4.26
CA HIS A 8 -4.48 -12.63 -3.66
C HIS A 8 -5.06 -12.71 -2.25
N GLU A 9 -6.08 -13.55 -2.08
CA GLU A 9 -6.69 -13.75 -0.77
C GLU A 9 -5.75 -14.55 0.13
N ARG A 10 -5.46 -14.00 1.31
CA ARG A 10 -4.74 -14.68 2.38
C ARG A 10 -5.67 -14.81 3.60
N PRO A 11 -5.47 -15.81 4.47
CA PRO A 11 -6.36 -16.03 5.61
C PRO A 11 -6.51 -14.81 6.55
N ALA A 12 -5.48 -13.95 6.66
CA ALA A 12 -5.44 -12.85 7.61
C ALA A 12 -5.36 -11.45 6.98
N TYR A 13 -5.20 -11.35 5.66
CA TYR A 13 -5.02 -10.08 4.95
C TYR A 13 -5.32 -10.24 3.45
N LEU A 14 -5.49 -9.12 2.76
CA LEU A 14 -5.52 -9.09 1.30
C LEU A 14 -4.12 -8.75 0.80
N HIS A 15 -3.55 -9.57 -0.07
CA HIS A 15 -2.33 -9.22 -0.80
C HIS A 15 -2.71 -8.74 -2.19
N VAL A 16 -2.26 -7.56 -2.56
CA VAL A 16 -2.49 -6.95 -3.87
C VAL A 16 -1.16 -6.78 -4.58
N THR A 17 -1.07 -7.28 -5.82
CA THR A 17 0.03 -6.95 -6.72
C THR A 17 -0.43 -5.94 -7.75
N VAL A 18 0.40 -4.93 -8.00
CA VAL A 18 0.12 -3.84 -8.94
C VAL A 18 1.28 -3.66 -9.90
N SER A 19 0.99 -3.57 -11.20
CA SER A 19 1.98 -3.16 -12.21
C SER A 19 1.38 -2.20 -13.23
N GLY A 20 2.21 -1.34 -13.83
CA GLY A 20 1.76 -0.35 -14.82
C GLY A 20 2.51 0.97 -14.71
N ASP A 21 1.98 2.05 -15.27
CA ASP A 21 2.67 3.34 -15.30
C ASP A 21 2.66 4.05 -13.93
N ASN A 22 3.82 4.55 -13.49
CA ASN A 22 3.98 5.35 -12.28
C ASN A 22 3.49 6.79 -12.49
N SER A 23 2.18 7.00 -12.32
CA SER A 23 1.55 8.32 -12.39
C SER A 23 0.62 8.55 -11.19
N PRO A 24 0.41 9.81 -10.75
CA PRO A 24 -0.49 10.09 -9.64
C PRO A 24 -1.93 9.62 -9.93
N GLU A 25 -2.34 9.59 -11.19
CA GLU A 25 -3.62 9.09 -11.64
C GLU A 25 -3.71 7.56 -11.49
N THR A 26 -2.68 6.82 -11.91
CA THR A 26 -2.58 5.36 -11.72
C THR A 26 -2.66 5.01 -10.23
N VAL A 27 -1.86 5.68 -9.39
CA VAL A 27 -1.80 5.37 -7.95
C VAL A 27 -3.15 5.60 -7.28
N ARG A 28 -3.79 6.74 -7.54
CA ARG A 28 -5.12 7.03 -6.99
C ARG A 28 -6.21 6.09 -7.51
N ALA A 29 -6.09 5.63 -8.75
CA ALA A 29 -7.05 4.73 -9.34
C ALA A 29 -6.98 3.34 -8.68
N TYR A 30 -5.79 2.73 -8.64
CA TYR A 30 -5.68 1.39 -8.06
C TYR A 30 -5.95 1.41 -6.55
N LEU A 31 -5.51 2.44 -5.80
CA LEU A 31 -5.78 2.52 -4.36
C LEU A 31 -7.28 2.56 -4.04
N ARG A 32 -8.08 3.19 -4.90
CA ARG A 32 -9.53 3.20 -4.78
C ARG A 32 -10.13 1.82 -5.02
N GLU A 33 -9.64 1.09 -6.01
CA GLU A 33 -10.09 -0.28 -6.29
C GLU A 33 -9.72 -1.24 -5.16
N VAL A 34 -8.50 -1.12 -4.63
CA VAL A 34 -8.02 -1.90 -3.49
C VAL A 34 -8.87 -1.64 -2.25
N LEU A 35 -9.12 -0.36 -1.93
CA LEU A 35 -9.97 -0.02 -0.79
C LEU A 35 -11.39 -0.57 -0.95
N ALA A 36 -11.98 -0.45 -2.14
CA ALA A 36 -13.29 -1.04 -2.42
C ALA A 36 -13.28 -2.57 -2.27
N ALA A 37 -12.21 -3.23 -2.72
CA ALA A 37 -12.03 -4.67 -2.59
C ALA A 37 -11.91 -5.12 -1.11
N CYS A 38 -11.21 -4.34 -0.27
CA CYS A 38 -11.11 -4.56 1.17
C CYS A 38 -12.49 -4.41 1.86
N ILE A 39 -13.22 -3.32 1.55
CA ILE A 39 -14.57 -3.08 2.09
C ILE A 39 -15.52 -4.23 1.74
N ALA A 40 -15.56 -4.61 0.45
CA ALA A 40 -16.45 -5.67 -0.03
C ALA A 40 -16.19 -7.04 0.62
N ARG A 41 -14.97 -7.27 1.11
CA ARG A 41 -14.54 -8.53 1.74
C ARG A 41 -14.50 -8.46 3.27
N GLY A 42 -14.70 -7.29 3.87
CA GLY A 42 -14.55 -7.09 5.30
C GLY A 42 -13.11 -7.29 5.80
N VAL A 43 -12.11 -7.02 4.96
CA VAL A 43 -10.69 -7.16 5.30
C VAL A 43 -10.13 -5.80 5.70
N SER A 44 -9.43 -5.73 6.84
CA SER A 44 -8.78 -4.51 7.37
C SER A 44 -7.26 -4.55 7.31
N ALA A 45 -6.68 -5.70 6.96
CA ALA A 45 -5.24 -5.89 6.82
C ALA A 45 -4.86 -6.05 5.34
N LEU A 46 -3.93 -5.24 4.86
CA LEU A 46 -3.60 -5.12 3.45
C LEU A 46 -2.07 -5.16 3.24
N LEU A 47 -1.63 -5.95 2.28
CA LEU A 47 -0.28 -5.92 1.72
C LEU A 47 -0.39 -5.42 0.28
N ILE A 48 0.34 -4.35 -0.06
CA ILE A 48 0.49 -3.87 -1.43
C ILE A 48 1.92 -4.18 -1.86
N GLU A 49 2.06 -4.97 -2.92
CA GLU A 49 3.28 -5.16 -3.69
C GLU A 49 3.12 -4.40 -5.00
N GLU A 50 3.90 -3.36 -5.22
CA GLU A 50 3.85 -2.57 -6.45
C GLU A 50 5.12 -2.68 -7.27
N HIS A 51 4.93 -2.62 -8.59
CA HIS A 51 5.98 -2.50 -9.59
C HIS A 51 5.51 -1.53 -10.67
N LEU A 52 5.64 -0.22 -10.42
CA LEU A 52 5.21 0.80 -11.36
C LEU A 52 6.39 1.32 -12.18
N ASP A 53 6.24 1.33 -13.50
CA ASP A 53 7.24 1.81 -14.45
C ASP A 53 7.19 3.32 -14.61
N GLY A 54 8.34 3.99 -14.52
CA GLY A 54 8.44 5.44 -14.74
C GLY A 54 9.38 6.11 -13.72
N PRO A 55 9.53 7.44 -13.80
CA PRO A 55 10.32 8.17 -12.82
C PRO A 55 9.65 8.10 -11.44
N PRO A 56 10.41 8.15 -10.34
CA PRO A 56 9.84 8.28 -9.02
C PRO A 56 9.14 9.63 -8.86
N PHE A 57 8.13 9.69 -8.00
CA PHE A 57 7.49 10.96 -7.64
C PHE A 57 8.46 11.91 -6.95
N ASP A 58 8.22 13.21 -7.10
CA ASP A 58 8.85 14.19 -6.23
C ASP A 58 8.23 14.14 -4.81
N LEU A 59 8.91 14.75 -3.84
CA LEU A 59 8.45 14.73 -2.45
C LEU A 59 7.08 15.41 -2.24
N LEU A 60 6.72 16.38 -3.07
CA LEU A 60 5.43 17.07 -2.95
C LEU A 60 4.30 16.14 -3.39
N ASP A 61 4.48 15.41 -4.49
CA ASP A 61 3.52 14.41 -4.97
C ASP A 61 3.40 13.25 -4.00
N VAL A 62 4.52 12.72 -3.46
CA VAL A 62 4.49 11.71 -2.40
C VAL A 62 3.70 12.21 -1.19
N PHE A 63 3.97 13.43 -0.72
CA PHE A 63 3.26 14.03 0.42
C PHE A 63 1.74 14.14 0.16
N ARG A 64 1.36 14.66 -1.01
CA ARG A 64 -0.05 14.86 -1.38
C ARG A 64 -0.80 13.54 -1.45
N ILE A 65 -0.26 12.57 -2.19
CA ILE A 65 -0.88 11.24 -2.35
C ILE A 65 -0.98 10.55 -0.99
N ALA A 66 0.13 10.44 -0.25
CA ALA A 66 0.15 9.77 1.05
C ALA A 66 -0.80 10.44 2.04
N SER A 67 -0.87 11.78 2.08
CA SER A 67 -1.77 12.48 3.01
C SER A 67 -3.25 12.28 2.66
N GLU A 68 -3.61 12.35 1.38
CA GLU A 68 -5.00 12.20 0.90
C GLU A 68 -5.50 10.76 1.06
N GLU A 69 -4.71 9.80 0.57
CA GLU A 69 -5.12 8.40 0.51
C GLU A 69 -5.04 7.73 1.89
N SER A 70 -4.14 8.15 2.78
CA SER A 70 -4.14 7.64 4.17
C SER A 70 -5.40 8.02 4.93
N LEU A 71 -5.88 9.26 4.77
CA LEU A 71 -7.14 9.70 5.39
C LEU A 71 -8.34 8.93 4.85
N ARG A 72 -8.31 8.57 3.56
CA ARG A 72 -9.35 7.77 2.92
C ARG A 72 -9.33 6.30 3.38
N ALA A 73 -8.13 5.71 3.54
CA ALA A 73 -7.97 4.30 3.90
C ALA A 73 -8.20 4.04 5.40
N LYS A 74 -7.83 4.98 6.27
CA LYS A 74 -7.86 4.84 7.73
C LYS A 74 -9.15 4.25 8.33
N PRO A 75 -10.38 4.58 7.87
CA PRO A 75 -11.59 4.01 8.43
C PRO A 75 -11.75 2.51 8.20
N GLN A 76 -11.08 1.95 7.18
CA GLN A 76 -11.20 0.54 6.79
C GLN A 76 -9.93 -0.26 7.07
N ILE A 77 -8.76 0.36 6.93
CA ILE A 77 -7.47 -0.33 6.96
C ILE A 77 -6.81 -0.11 8.32
N GLU A 78 -6.72 -1.17 9.11
CA GLU A 78 -6.09 -1.20 10.43
C GLU A 78 -4.59 -1.47 10.33
N ARG A 79 -4.15 -2.09 9.23
CA ARG A 79 -2.76 -2.49 9.03
C ARG A 79 -2.41 -2.55 7.55
N LEU A 80 -1.38 -1.80 7.14
CA LEU A 80 -0.92 -1.71 5.76
C LEU A 80 0.58 -2.03 5.68
N ALA A 81 0.91 -3.07 4.93
CA ALA A 81 2.28 -3.33 4.49
C ALA A 81 2.44 -2.87 3.04
N TRP A 82 3.57 -2.25 2.73
CA TRP A 82 3.87 -1.78 1.38
C TRP A 82 5.26 -2.22 0.93
N VAL A 83 5.35 -2.75 -0.28
CA VAL A 83 6.58 -3.15 -0.94
C VAL A 83 6.61 -2.50 -2.31
N ASP A 84 7.56 -1.60 -2.54
CA ASP A 84 7.90 -1.15 -3.88
C ASP A 84 9.05 -2.01 -4.40
N THR A 85 8.78 -2.75 -5.47
CA THR A 85 9.73 -3.69 -6.07
C THR A 85 10.51 -3.07 -7.23
N ASN A 86 10.23 -1.82 -7.62
CA ASN A 86 10.98 -1.14 -8.66
C ASN A 86 12.35 -0.66 -8.11
N PRO A 87 13.48 -1.18 -8.62
CA PRO A 87 14.81 -0.80 -8.12
C PRO A 87 15.21 0.64 -8.45
N ASP A 88 14.54 1.28 -9.42
CA ASP A 88 14.81 2.67 -9.81
C ASP A 88 14.11 3.68 -8.89
N HIS A 89 13.18 3.20 -8.04
CA HIS A 89 12.51 4.04 -7.07
C HIS A 89 13.32 4.15 -5.76
N PRO A 90 13.60 5.37 -5.29
CA PRO A 90 14.40 5.55 -4.09
C PRO A 90 13.60 5.16 -2.85
N HIS A 91 14.14 4.23 -2.07
CA HIS A 91 13.54 3.79 -0.80
C HIS A 91 13.20 4.96 0.16
N ALA A 92 13.96 6.06 0.09
CA ALA A 92 13.70 7.26 0.88
C ALA A 92 12.32 7.90 0.61
N ASN A 93 11.81 7.82 -0.63
CA ASN A 93 10.46 8.31 -0.95
C ASN A 93 9.40 7.45 -0.27
N MET A 94 9.58 6.13 -0.26
CA MET A 94 8.66 5.20 0.40
C MET A 94 8.68 5.40 1.92
N GLN A 95 9.85 5.56 2.52
CA GLN A 95 9.98 5.92 3.94
C GLN A 95 9.29 7.26 4.26
N PHE A 96 9.40 8.25 3.36
CA PHE A 96 8.69 9.52 3.53
C PHE A 96 7.16 9.33 3.46
N ALA A 97 6.66 8.51 2.51
CA ALA A 97 5.25 8.16 2.44
C ALA A 97 4.74 7.48 3.72
N GLU A 98 5.51 6.52 4.27
CA GLU A 98 5.22 5.87 5.55
C GLU A 98 5.07 6.89 6.68
N ASN A 99 6.05 7.80 6.81
CA ASN A 99 6.01 8.85 7.83
C ASN A 99 4.77 9.73 7.70
N VAL A 100 4.38 10.09 6.48
CA VAL A 100 3.15 10.88 6.24
C VAL A 100 1.93 10.07 6.64
N ALA A 101 1.83 8.80 6.23
CA ALA A 101 0.70 7.92 6.52
C ALA A 101 0.52 7.68 8.03
N VAL A 102 1.61 7.37 8.74
CA VAL A 102 1.63 7.20 10.20
C VAL A 102 1.21 8.48 10.91
N ASN A 103 1.70 9.64 10.47
CA ASN A 103 1.27 10.94 11.00
C ASN A 103 -0.19 11.31 10.67
N ARG A 104 -0.86 10.56 9.79
CA ARG A 104 -2.33 10.64 9.55
C ARG A 104 -3.10 9.56 10.32
N GLY A 105 -2.41 8.73 11.09
CA GLY A 105 -2.97 7.69 11.95
C GLY A 105 -3.27 6.38 11.23
N LEU A 106 -2.64 6.13 10.07
CA LEU A 106 -2.65 4.82 9.43
C LEU A 106 -1.48 4.00 9.96
N HIS A 107 -1.72 2.75 10.38
CA HIS A 107 -0.65 1.84 10.77
C HIS A 107 -0.05 1.21 9.51
N MET A 108 0.86 1.95 8.89
CA MET A 108 1.57 1.58 7.68
C MET A 108 3.03 1.23 7.99
N ARG A 109 3.59 0.27 7.25
CA ARG A 109 5.03 0.00 7.23
C ARG A 109 5.50 -0.37 5.83
N VAL A 110 6.61 0.22 5.40
CA VAL A 110 7.31 -0.13 4.16
C VAL A 110 8.32 -1.22 4.44
N PHE A 111 8.43 -2.17 3.51
CA PHE A 111 9.37 -3.28 3.57
C PHE A 111 10.23 -3.32 2.30
N PRO A 112 11.48 -3.82 2.40
CA PRO A 112 12.35 -3.97 1.24
C PRO A 112 11.96 -5.15 0.34
N GLY A 113 11.06 -6.03 0.81
CA GLY A 113 10.62 -7.20 0.05
C GLY A 113 9.37 -7.85 0.61
N VAL A 114 8.70 -8.62 -0.24
CA VAL A 114 7.42 -9.28 0.02
C VAL A 114 7.52 -10.27 1.18
N ALA A 115 8.60 -11.05 1.27
CA ALA A 115 8.75 -12.06 2.32
C ALA A 115 8.70 -11.45 3.74
N GLU A 116 9.47 -10.38 3.99
CA GLU A 116 9.46 -9.70 5.30
C GLU A 116 8.10 -9.06 5.61
N ALA A 117 7.43 -8.54 4.57
CA ALA A 117 6.10 -7.97 4.70
C ALA A 117 5.06 -9.05 5.04
N GLU A 118 5.10 -10.20 4.38
CA GLU A 118 4.21 -11.34 4.65
C GLU A 118 4.38 -11.87 6.08
N GLU A 119 5.62 -11.95 6.60
CA GLU A 119 5.91 -12.33 7.99
C GLU A 119 5.26 -11.36 8.99
N TRP A 120 5.39 -10.05 8.76
CA TRP A 120 4.77 -9.04 9.62
C TRP A 120 3.23 -9.08 9.53
N MET A 121 2.68 -9.36 8.35
CA MET A 121 1.24 -9.51 8.14
C MET A 121 0.68 -10.75 8.84
N ALA A 122 1.43 -11.87 8.86
CA ALA A 122 1.07 -13.07 9.58
C ALA A 122 1.10 -12.87 11.12
N GLY A 123 2.09 -12.13 11.64
CA GLY A 123 2.30 -11.93 13.08
C GLY A 123 1.20 -11.14 13.81
N GLY A 124 0.37 -10.38 13.10
CA GLY A 124 -0.73 -9.61 13.71
C GLY A 124 -2.08 -10.31 13.74
N ALA A 125 -2.18 -11.59 13.34
CA ALA A 125 -3.39 -12.40 13.51
C ALA A 125 -3.67 -12.81 14.98
N THR A 126 -2.72 -12.53 15.89
CA THR A 126 -2.82 -12.83 17.33
C THR A 126 -2.95 -11.56 18.16
N ALA A 127 -4.10 -10.90 18.10
CA ALA A 127 -4.55 -9.92 19.09
C ALA A 127 -6.07 -9.72 19.03
N ALA A 128 -6.82 -10.81 19.21
CA ALA A 128 -8.23 -10.77 19.56
C ALA A 128 -8.51 -11.93 20.52
N GLY A 129 -8.35 -11.67 21.81
CA GLY A 129 -8.63 -12.56 22.93
C GLY A 129 -8.95 -11.74 24.17
#